data_AF-T0ZF24-F1
#
_entry.id   AF-T0ZF24-F1
#
_cell.length_a   1.000
_cell.length_b   1.000
_cell.length_c   1.000
_cell.angle_alpha   90.00
_cell.angle_beta   90.00
_cell.angle_gamma   90.00
#
_symmetry.space_group_name_H-M   'P 1'
#
loop_
_entity.id
_entity.type
_entity.pdbx_description
1 polymer ?
#
loop_
_entity_poly.entity_id
_entity_poly.type
_entity_poly.pdbx_seq_one_letter_code
_entity_poly.pdbx_strand_id
1 'polypeptide(L)'
;MTTSNLDRRDFLKVLGISGAAATLAGCGHTSIESGVEEVMSYVHPQDFVVPGIGVFYASTCAQCGSGCGIMGKVREGRVLKLEGNPESGISGGKI
;
A
#
# COMPACT_ATOMS: atom_id res chain seq x y z
N MET A 1 41.48 -18.78 -23.37
CA MET A 1 40.00 -18.77 -23.52
C MET A 1 39.64 -20.17 -23.97
N THR A 2 39.01 -21.10 -23.24
CA THR A 2 38.03 -21.11 -22.14
C THR A 2 37.80 -22.60 -21.78
N THR A 3 37.76 -23.03 -20.51
CA THR A 3 36.90 -24.13 -20.02
C THR A 3 36.92 -24.15 -18.48
N SER A 4 35.90 -23.52 -17.91
CA SER A 4 35.47 -23.66 -16.52
C SER A 4 35.17 -25.13 -16.18
N ASN A 5 35.87 -25.73 -15.22
CA ASN A 5 35.34 -26.86 -14.45
C ASN A 5 35.10 -26.36 -13.02
N LEU A 6 33.99 -25.64 -12.85
CA LEU A 6 33.43 -25.44 -11.52
C LEU A 6 32.95 -26.82 -11.03
N ASP A 7 33.62 -27.38 -10.02
CA ASP A 7 33.16 -28.62 -9.39
C ASP A 7 31.78 -28.39 -8.78
N ARG A 8 30.91 -29.41 -8.77
CA ARG A 8 29.53 -29.33 -8.25
C ARG A 8 29.50 -28.76 -6.84
N ARG A 9 30.50 -29.12 -6.03
CA ARG A 9 30.65 -28.62 -4.66
C ARG A 9 30.91 -27.12 -4.61
N ASP A 10 31.75 -26.60 -5.49
CA ASP A 10 32.11 -25.18 -5.49
C ASP A 10 31.00 -24.33 -6.09
N PHE A 11 30.27 -24.87 -7.07
CA PHE A 11 29.01 -24.28 -7.53
C PHE A 11 27.98 -24.14 -6.39
N LEU A 12 27.74 -25.21 -5.62
CA LEU A 12 26.78 -25.18 -4.51
C LEU A 12 27.20 -24.25 -3.37
N LYS A 13 28.50 -24.12 -3.08
CA LYS A 13 29.00 -23.14 -2.11
C LYS A 13 28.73 -21.72 -2.57
N VAL A 14 29.07 -21.39 -3.82
CA VAL A 14 28.86 -20.04 -4.36
C VAL A 14 27.37 -19.71 -4.38
N LEU A 15 26.52 -20.64 -4.82
CA LEU A 15 25.07 -20.47 -4.86
C LEU A 15 24.46 -20.34 -3.45
N GLY A 16 24.96 -21.12 -2.48
CA GLY A 16 24.51 -21.03 -1.09
C GLY A 16 24.91 -19.71 -0.44
N ILE A 17 26.15 -19.25 -0.64
CA ILE A 17 26.65 -17.97 -0.11
C ILE A 17 25.94 -16.80 -0.79
N SER A 18 25.77 -16.82 -2.11
CA SER A 18 25.09 -15.74 -2.84
C SER A 18 23.61 -15.68 -2.51
N GLY A 19 22.94 -16.82 -2.39
CA GLY A 19 21.55 -16.92 -1.95
C GLY A 19 21.36 -16.37 -0.53
N ALA A 20 22.20 -16.80 0.42
CA ALA A 20 22.15 -16.29 1.79
C ALA A 20 22.43 -14.78 1.85
N ALA A 21 23.43 -14.29 1.13
CA ALA A 21 23.74 -12.87 1.06
C ALA A 21 22.58 -12.04 0.47
N ALA A 22 21.95 -12.52 -0.60
CA ALA A 22 20.78 -11.87 -1.20
C ALA A 22 19.59 -11.84 -0.24
N THR A 23 19.33 -12.92 0.50
CA THR A 23 18.25 -12.94 1.51
C THR A 23 18.51 -11.99 2.67
N LEU A 24 19.75 -11.90 3.15
CA LEU A 24 20.13 -10.99 4.23
C LEU A 24 20.07 -9.53 3.79
N ALA A 25 20.51 -9.23 2.56
CA ALA A 25 20.38 -7.89 1.99
C ALA A 25 18.92 -7.49 1.74
N GLY A 26 18.02 -8.46 1.52
CA GLY A 26 16.58 -8.21 1.41
C GLY A 26 15.89 -7.96 2.76
N CYS A 27 16.50 -8.33 3.88
CA CYS A 27 15.98 -8.03 5.21
C CYS A 27 16.38 -6.62 5.65
N GLY A 28 15.43 -5.80 6.11
CA GLY A 28 15.71 -4.49 6.71
C GLY A 28 15.71 -3.30 5.74
N HIS A 29 15.75 -3.53 4.42
CA HIS A 29 15.49 -2.49 3.41
C HIS A 29 13.98 -2.33 3.14
N THR A 30 13.20 -2.16 4.20
CA THR A 30 11.84 -1.61 4.07
C THR A 30 11.95 -0.08 4.02
N SER A 31 10.84 0.64 3.82
CA SER A 31 10.79 2.12 3.78
C SER A 31 11.29 2.83 5.05
N ILE A 32 11.91 2.10 5.97
CA ILE A 32 12.37 2.48 7.29
C ILE A 32 13.88 2.19 7.34
N GLU A 33 14.70 2.90 6.55
CA GLU A 33 16.16 2.67 6.46
C GLU A 33 16.91 2.93 7.78
N SER A 34 16.31 3.64 8.74
CA SER A 34 16.98 4.10 9.96
C SER A 34 16.15 3.92 11.23
N GLY A 35 15.03 3.18 11.17
CA GLY A 35 14.13 2.99 12.32
C GLY A 35 13.31 4.23 12.69
N VAL A 36 13.46 5.33 11.95
CA VAL A 36 12.74 6.59 12.17
C VAL A 36 11.78 6.81 11.01
N GLU A 37 10.48 6.81 11.29
CA GLU A 37 9.49 7.32 10.35
C GLU A 37 9.25 8.81 10.62
N GLU A 38 9.41 9.64 9.60
CA GLU A 38 8.97 11.02 9.66
C GLU A 38 7.44 11.08 9.51
N VAL A 39 6.76 11.40 10.62
CA VAL A 39 5.31 11.58 10.64
C VAL A 39 5.01 13.08 10.62
N MET A 40 4.46 13.55 9.50
CA MET A 40 4.05 14.94 9.35
C MET A 40 2.62 15.15 9.87
N SER A 41 2.45 16.13 10.77
CA SER A 41 1.15 16.56 11.27
C SER A 41 0.50 17.60 10.34
N TYR A 42 -0.82 17.72 10.42
CA TYR A 42 -1.53 18.85 9.84
C TYR A 42 -1.07 20.17 10.47
N VAL A 43 -0.77 21.15 9.63
CA VAL A 43 -0.51 22.54 10.08
C VAL A 43 -1.80 23.16 10.62
N HIS A 44 -2.93 22.91 9.94
CA HIS A 44 -4.27 23.32 10.37
C HIS A 44 -5.23 22.12 10.18
N PRO A 45 -5.48 21.32 11.22
CA PRO A 45 -6.47 20.25 11.14
C PRO A 45 -7.88 20.84 11.05
N GLN A 46 -8.78 20.10 10.41
CA GLN A 46 -10.21 20.45 10.37
C GLN A 46 -10.92 19.81 11.56
N ASP A 47 -11.92 20.47 12.13
CA ASP A 47 -12.56 20.06 13.39
C ASP A 47 -13.21 18.66 13.32
N PHE A 48 -13.63 18.23 12.12
CA PHE A 48 -14.26 16.92 11.91
C PHE A 48 -13.27 15.80 11.55
N VAL A 49 -11.96 16.08 11.48
CA VAL A 49 -10.93 15.09 11.11
C VAL A 49 -9.99 14.85 12.29
N VAL A 50 -9.97 13.60 12.77
CA VAL A 50 -9.00 13.15 13.76
C VAL A 50 -7.98 12.24 13.07
N PRO A 51 -6.66 12.56 13.10
CA PRO A 51 -5.64 11.67 12.57
C PRO A 51 -5.73 10.27 13.20
N GLY A 52 -5.68 9.22 12.38
CA GLY A 52 -5.92 7.85 12.81
C GLY A 52 -7.33 7.34 12.53
N ILE A 53 -8.33 8.22 12.49
CA ILE A 53 -9.74 7.85 12.41
C ILE A 53 -10.28 8.20 11.01
N GLY A 54 -10.84 7.20 10.33
CA GLY A 54 -11.42 7.40 9.00
C GLY A 54 -12.80 8.06 9.08
N VAL A 55 -13.04 9.04 8.21
CA VAL A 55 -14.31 9.74 8.03
C VAL A 55 -14.98 9.25 6.75
N PHE A 56 -16.30 9.11 6.77
CA PHE A 56 -17.08 8.69 5.59
C PHE A 56 -17.69 9.89 4.88
N TYR A 57 -17.51 9.97 3.57
CA TYR A 57 -18.13 10.99 2.72
C TYR A 57 -19.02 10.35 1.67
N ALA A 58 -20.21 10.90 1.47
CA ALA A 58 -21.07 10.58 0.34
C ALA A 58 -20.56 11.29 -0.92
N SER A 59 -20.49 10.57 -2.03
CA SER A 59 -20.07 11.10 -3.34
C SER A 59 -20.77 10.34 -4.47
N THR A 60 -20.46 10.69 -5.71
CA THR A 60 -21.00 10.06 -6.92
C THR A 60 -19.87 9.50 -7.77
N CYS A 61 -19.98 8.24 -8.18
CA CYS A 61 -19.03 7.62 -9.10
C CYS A 61 -19.26 8.15 -10.52
N ALA A 62 -18.24 8.76 -11.12
CA ALA A 62 -18.27 9.34 -12.46
C ALA A 62 -17.50 8.51 -13.51
N GLN A 63 -17.17 7.25 -13.20
CA GLN A 63 -16.40 6.38 -14.12
C GLN A 63 -17.21 5.98 -15.37
N CYS A 64 -18.54 5.96 -15.27
CA CYS A 64 -19.44 5.76 -16.40
C CYS A 64 -20.71 6.61 -16.21
N GLY A 65 -21.61 6.59 -17.20
CA GLY A 65 -22.84 7.39 -17.20
C GLY A 65 -23.91 6.97 -16.18
N SER A 66 -23.67 5.93 -15.36
CA SER A 66 -24.67 5.46 -14.38
C SER A 66 -24.77 6.35 -13.14
N GLY A 67 -23.73 7.11 -12.78
CA GLY A 67 -23.75 8.02 -11.64
C GLY A 67 -24.05 7.32 -10.31
N CYS A 68 -23.49 6.13 -10.05
CA CYS A 68 -23.76 5.39 -8.81
C CYS A 68 -23.41 6.23 -7.56
N GLY A 69 -24.31 6.30 -6.58
CA GLY A 69 -24.01 6.92 -5.29
C GLY A 69 -23.07 6.05 -4.48
N ILE A 70 -21.96 6.61 -4.02
CA ILE A 70 -20.90 5.91 -3.30
C ILE A 70 -20.64 6.59 -1.95
N MET A 71 -20.05 5.83 -1.04
CA MET A 71 -19.45 6.34 0.19
C MET A 71 -17.96 5.97 0.25
N GLY A 72 -17.13 6.96 0.54
CA GLY A 72 -15.69 6.78 0.67
C GLY A 72 -15.23 6.92 2.11
N LYS A 73 -14.51 5.91 2.62
CA LYS A 73 -13.74 6.05 3.85
C LYS A 73 -12.45 6.79 3.54
N VAL A 74 -12.33 8.00 4.05
CA VAL A 74 -11.18 8.88 3.88
C VAL A 74 -10.42 8.99 5.19
N ARG A 75 -9.12 8.80 5.15
CA ARG A 75 -8.21 8.98 6.28
C ARG A 75 -7.09 9.91 5.83
N GLU A 76 -6.87 10.97 6.58
CA GLU A 76 -5.90 12.01 6.26
C GLU A 76 -5.93 12.53 4.80
N GLY A 77 -7.14 12.70 4.23
CA GLY A 77 -7.33 13.15 2.84
C GLY A 77 -7.12 12.07 1.77
N ARG A 78 -6.74 10.85 2.16
CA ARG A 78 -6.62 9.69 1.28
C ARG A 78 -7.86 8.82 1.35
N VAL A 79 -8.44 8.52 0.19
CA VAL A 79 -9.50 7.51 0.07
C VAL A 79 -8.87 6.12 0.32
N LEU A 80 -9.32 5.43 1.37
CA LEU A 80 -8.85 4.08 1.72
C LEU A 80 -9.76 2.99 1.15
N LYS A 81 -11.06 3.25 1.11
CA LYS A 81 -12.09 2.30 0.68
C LYS A 81 -13.26 3.04 0.07
N LEU A 82 -13.75 2.54 -1.06
CA LEU A 82 -15.02 2.94 -1.64
C LEU A 82 -16.04 1.81 -1.45
N GLU A 83 -17.26 2.19 -1.09
CA GLU A 83 -18.42 1.32 -0.94
C GLU A 83 -19.64 2.01 -1.54
N GLY A 84 -20.72 1.26 -1.76
CA GLY A 84 -21.96 1.82 -2.29
C GLY A 84 -22.69 2.59 -1.19
N ASN A 85 -23.34 3.70 -1.53
CA ASN A 85 -24.15 4.40 -0.54
C ASN A 85 -25.50 3.67 -0.36
N PRO A 86 -25.85 3.19 0.85
CA PRO A 86 -27.14 2.53 1.10
C PRO A 86 -28.35 3.41 0.79
N GLU A 87 -28.22 4.73 0.91
CA GLU A 87 -29.29 5.70 0.62
C GLU A 87 -29.41 6.03 -0.87
N SER A 88 -28.48 5.56 -1.71
CA SER A 88 -28.58 5.74 -3.15
C SER A 88 -29.59 4.77 -3.74
N GLY A 89 -30.62 5.29 -4.42
CA GLY A 89 -31.56 4.45 -5.19
C GLY A 89 -30.91 3.68 -6.34
N ILE A 90 -29.70 4.07 -6.77
CA ILE A 90 -28.96 3.42 -7.87
C ILE A 90 -28.05 2.32 -7.34
N SER A 91 -27.25 2.62 -6.32
CA SER A 91 -26.25 1.70 -5.76
C SER A 91 -26.84 0.75 -4.71
N GLY A 92 -27.80 1.21 -3.90
CA GLY A 92 -28.41 0.41 -2.83
C GLY A 92 -27.40 -0.18 -1.84
N GLY A 93 -26.28 0.50 -1.60
CA GLY A 93 -25.22 0.03 -0.71
C GLY A 93 -24.18 -0.89 -1.35
N LYS A 94 -24.19 -1.05 -2.68
CA LYS A 94 -23.29 -1.96 -3.40
C LYS A 94 -22.51 -1.23 -4.49
N ILE A 95 -21.22 -1.58 -4.63
CA ILE A 95 -20.31 -1.24 -5.73
C ILE A 95 -19.13 -2.22 -5.76
#